data_AF-G6FUR1-F1
#
_entry.id   AF-G6FUR1-F1
#
_cell.length_a   1.000
_cell.length_b   1.000
_cell.length_c   1.000
_cell.angle_alpha   90.00
_cell.angle_beta   90.00
_cell.angle_gamma   90.00
#
_symmetry.space_group_name_H-M   'P 1'
#
loop_
_entity.id
_entity.type
_entity.pdbx_description
1 polymer ?
#
loop_
_entity_poly.entity_id
_entity_poly.type
_entity_poly.pdbx_seq_one_letter_code
_entity_poly.pdbx_strand_id
1 'polypeptide(L)'
;MLQKKICMVGAFATGKTSLVGRFVHSIFSEKYQTTVGVKIDKKTVNIQGQEINFILWDLYGEDEFQKVRMSYLRGVSGYLLVII
;
A
#
# COMPACT_ATOMS: atom_id res chain seq x y z
N MET A 1 -8.21 -17.36 9.39
CA MET A 1 -7.49 -16.06 9.39
C MET A 1 -8.15 -15.13 8.38
N LEU A 2 -8.60 -13.96 8.80
CA LEU A 2 -9.30 -13.02 7.91
C LEU A 2 -8.26 -12.27 7.06
N GLN A 3 -8.42 -12.27 5.74
CA GLN A 3 -7.50 -11.57 4.84
C GLN A 3 -8.17 -10.30 4.31
N LYS A 4 -7.43 -9.18 4.33
CA LYS A 4 -7.91 -7.88 3.86
C LYS A 4 -6.91 -7.27 2.89
N LYS A 5 -7.30 -7.14 1.63
CA LYS A 5 -6.50 -6.45 0.61
C LYS A 5 -6.71 -4.95 0.73
N ILE A 6 -5.63 -4.20 0.96
CA ILE A 6 -5.63 -2.74 1.05
C ILE A 6 -4.72 -2.19 -0.03
N CYS A 7 -5.22 -1.28 -0.87
CA CYS A 7 -4.41 -0.60 -1.88
C CYS A 7 -3.94 0.77 -1.39
N MET A 8 -2.66 1.09 -1.62
CA MET A 8 -2.11 2.43 -1.45
C MET A 8 -2.26 3.19 -2.78
N VAL A 9 -2.98 4.30 -2.77
CA VAL A 9 -3.30 5.10 -3.96
C VAL A 9 -2.88 6.55 -3.70
N GLY A 10 -2.42 7.25 -4.74
CA GLY A 10 -1.99 8.64 -4.63
C GLY A 10 -0.87 8.98 -5.60
N ALA A 11 -0.60 10.27 -5.78
CA ALA A 11 0.38 10.77 -6.72
C ALA A 11 1.80 10.25 -6.43
N PHE A 12 2.71 10.39 -7.40
CA PHE A 12 4.13 10.17 -7.17
C PHE A 12 4.66 10.97 -5.96
N ALA A 13 5.61 10.38 -5.23
CA ALA A 13 6.25 10.98 -4.05
C ALA A 13 5.36 11.35 -2.85
N THR A 14 4.09 10.93 -2.77
CA THR A 14 3.23 11.22 -1.60
C THR A 14 3.54 10.39 -0.34
N GLY A 15 4.48 9.44 -0.40
CA GLY A 15 4.92 8.66 0.77
C GLY A 15 4.25 7.30 0.98
N LYS A 16 3.51 6.78 -0.01
CA LYS A 16 2.86 5.45 0.03
C LYS A 16 3.82 4.33 0.47
N THR A 17 4.96 4.22 -0.19
CA THR A 17 5.98 3.19 0.09
C THR A 17 6.58 3.34 1.49
N SER A 18 6.79 4.58 1.95
CA SER A 18 7.29 4.84 3.30
C SER A 18 6.28 4.45 4.37
N LEU A 19 4.98 4.68 4.15
CA LEU A 19 3.92 4.24 5.06
C LEU A 19 3.86 2.72 5.17
N VAL A 20 3.94 2.01 4.04
CA VAL A 20 3.99 0.54 4.03
C VAL A 20 5.26 0.04 4.73
N GLY A 21 6.42 0.61 4.42
CA GLY A 21 7.70 0.27 5.06
C GLY A 21 7.66 0.46 6.57
N ARG A 22 7.11 1.59 7.04
CA ARG A 22 6.97 1.88 8.46
C ARG A 22 6.00 0.93 9.14
N PHE A 23 4.86 0.65 8.53
CA PHE A 23 3.86 -0.23 9.12
C PHE A 23 4.31 -1.68 9.14
N VAL A 24 4.89 -2.21 8.06
CA VAL A 24 5.23 -3.63 7.95
C VAL A 24 6.56 -3.95 8.60
N HIS A 25 7.58 -3.15 8.29
CA HIS A 25 8.99 -3.46 8.61
C HIS A 25 9.54 -2.61 9.77
N SER A 26 8.76 -1.67 10.31
CA SER A 26 9.24 -0.67 11.29
C SER A 26 10.43 0.16 10.81
N ILE A 27 10.61 0.28 9.49
CA ILE A 27 11.72 1.01 8.84
C ILE A 27 11.21 2.30 8.23
N PHE A 28 12.03 3.35 8.31
CA PHE A 28 11.89 4.54 7.50
C PHE A 28 13.23 4.80 6.79
N SER A 29 13.20 5.04 5.48
CA SER A 29 14.39 5.34 4.70
C SER A 29 14.22 6.68 4.00
N GLU A 30 15.25 7.51 4.06
CA GLU A 30 15.33 8.74 3.27
C GLU A 30 15.67 8.47 1.80
N LYS A 31 16.09 7.25 1.47
CA LYS A 31 16.36 6.86 0.08
C LYS A 31 15.03 6.69 -0.66
N TYR A 32 14.80 7.59 -1.62
CA TYR A 32 13.65 7.48 -2.50
C TYR A 32 13.80 6.26 -3.41
N GLN A 33 12.89 5.30 -3.27
CA GLN A 33 12.74 4.19 -4.21
C GLN A 33 11.38 4.29 -4.89
N THR A 34 11.38 4.45 -6.21
CA THR A 34 10.16 4.43 -7.01
C THR A 34 9.61 3.02 -7.08
N THR A 35 8.34 2.83 -6.69
CA THR A 35 7.63 1.57 -6.93
C THR A 35 7.31 1.43 -8.42
N VAL A 36 7.84 0.39 -9.05
CA VAL A 36 7.48 0.00 -10.43
C VAL A 36 6.36 -1.02 -10.36
N GLY A 37 5.21 -0.73 -10.99
CA GLY A 37 4.05 -1.62 -10.95
C GLY A 37 3.41 -1.69 -9.56
N VAL A 38 3.44 -2.85 -8.93
CA VAL A 38 2.88 -3.09 -7.61
C VAL A 38 3.90 -3.81 -6.74
N LYS A 39 4.13 -3.29 -5.55
CA LYS A 39 4.80 -4.02 -4.47
C LYS A 39 3.73 -4.55 -3.51
N ILE A 40 3.85 -5.82 -3.12
CA ILE A 40 2.92 -6.48 -2.22
C ILE A 40 3.65 -6.82 -0.93
N ASP A 41 3.19 -6.24 0.18
CA ASP A 41 3.66 -6.55 1.53
C ASP A 41 2.51 -7.16 2.34
N LYS A 42 2.84 -7.92 3.39
CA LYS A 42 1.85 -8.53 4.28
C LYS A 42 2.17 -8.22 5.73
N LYS A 43 1.14 -7.93 6.52
CA LYS A 43 1.25 -7.81 7.97
C LYS A 43 0.03 -8.40 8.66
N THR A 44 0.29 -9.35 9.54
CA THR A 44 -0.72 -9.89 10.44
C THR A 44 -0.81 -9.00 11.67
N VAL A 45 -2.02 -8.63 12.07
CA VAL A 45 -2.30 -7.88 13.31
C VAL A 45 -3.43 -8.53 14.07
N ASN A 46 -3.43 -8.37 15.40
CA ASN A 46 -4.57 -8.70 16.24
C ASN A 46 -5.39 -7.43 16.48
N ILE A 47 -6.65 -7.43 16.05
CA ILE A 47 -7.60 -6.35 16.29
C ILE A 47 -8.78 -6.94 17.06
N GLN A 48 -8.98 -6.50 18.30
CA GLN A 48 -10.10 -6.94 19.15
C GLN A 48 -10.18 -8.47 19.31
N GLY A 49 -9.04 -9.15 19.45
CA GLY A 49 -8.99 -10.61 19.59
C GLY A 49 -9.09 -11.37 18.26
N GLN A 50 -9.26 -10.67 17.13
CA GLN A 50 -9.30 -11.28 15.80
C GLN A 50 -7.97 -11.07 15.06
N GLU A 51 -7.41 -12.16 14.55
CA GLU A 51 -6.23 -12.11 13.69
C GLU A 51 -6.61 -11.76 12.25
N ILE A 52 -6.08 -10.63 11.78
CA ILE A 52 -6.30 -10.10 10.43
C ILE A 52 -4.95 -10.01 9.70
N ASN A 53 -4.89 -10.63 8.52
CA ASN A 53 -3.77 -10.51 7.61
C ASN A 53 -4.06 -9.42 6.58
N PHE A 54 -3.39 -8.28 6.72
CA PHE A 54 -3.42 -7.24 5.70
C PHE A 54 -2.48 -7.60 4.56
N ILE A 55 -3.00 -7.61 3.33
CA ILE A 55 -2.22 -7.59 2.10
C ILE A 55 -2.20 -6.17 1.58
N LEU A 56 -1.07 -5.51 1.71
CA LEU A 56 -0.85 -4.13 1.29
C LEU A 56 -0.32 -4.13 -0.14
N TRP A 57 -1.06 -3.52 -1.05
CA TRP A 57 -0.66 -3.28 -2.43
C TRP A 57 -0.17 -1.85 -2.53
N ASP A 58 1.15 -1.65 -2.44
CA ASP A 58 1.78 -0.38 -2.73
C ASP A 58 1.85 -0.21 -4.25
N LEU A 59 1.03 0.69 -4.78
CA LEU A 59 0.98 0.97 -6.21
C LEU A 59 2.00 2.07 -6.55
N TYR A 60 2.50 2.05 -7.78
CA TYR A 60 3.20 3.21 -8.32
C TYR A 60 2.38 4.50 -8.13
N GLY A 61 3.08 5.61 -7.98
CA GLY A 61 2.41 6.91 -7.92
C GLY A 61 1.77 7.28 -9.24
N GLU A 62 0.57 7.84 -9.18
CA GLU A 62 -0.09 8.36 -10.37
C GLU A 62 0.56 9.66 -10.84
N ASP A 63 0.76 9.80 -12.15
CA ASP A 63 1.14 11.04 -12.81
C ASP A 63 0.39 11.22 -14.14
N GLU A 64 0.86 12.14 -14.99
CA GLU A 64 0.25 12.44 -16.30
C GLU A 64 0.35 11.25 -17.27
N PHE A 65 1.41 10.44 -17.16
CA PHE A 65 1.72 9.35 -18.09
C PHE A 65 1.34 7.97 -17.52
N GLN A 66 1.18 7.87 -16.20
CA GLN A 66 1.03 6.60 -15.50
C GLN A 66 -0.19 6.62 -14.58
N LYS A 67 -1.35 6.25 -15.13
CA LYS A 67 -2.62 6.11 -14.40
C LYS A 67 -2.72 4.79 -13.64
N VAL A 68 -3.35 4.79 -12.46
CA VAL A 68 -3.61 3.56 -11.71
C VAL A 68 -4.50 2.62 -12.53
N ARG A 69 -4.05 1.39 -12.74
CA ARG A 69 -4.87 0.38 -13.43
C ARG A 69 -6.00 -0.09 -12.52
N MET A 70 -7.24 0.09 -12.97
CA MET A 70 -8.44 -0.36 -12.23
C MET A 70 -8.43 -1.85 -11.90
N SER A 71 -7.72 -2.67 -12.69
CA SER A 71 -7.53 -4.09 -12.40
C SER A 71 -6.84 -4.37 -11.06
N TYR A 72 -6.01 -3.44 -10.56
CA TYR A 72 -5.39 -3.53 -9.24
C TYR A 72 -6.37 -3.31 -8.09
N LEU A 73 -7.46 -2.57 -8.32
CA LEU A 73 -8.48 -2.30 -7.30
C LEU A 73 -9.50 -3.43 -7.18
N ARG A 74 -9.46 -4.45 -8.05
CA ARG A 74 -10.37 -5.60 -7.93
C ARG A 74 -10.16 -6.35 -6.61
N GLY A 75 -11.26 -6.61 -5.92
CA GLY A 75 -11.28 -7.37 -4.65
C GLY A 75 -10.65 -6.63 -3.47
N VAL A 76 -10.46 -5.30 -3.55
CA VAL A 76 -9.98 -4.54 -2.39
C VAL A 76 -11.02 -4.55 -1.27
N SER A 77 -10.56 -4.75 -0.05
CA SER A 77 -11.36 -4.52 1.15
C SER A 77 -11.36 -3.06 1.57
N GLY A 78 -10.38 -2.27 1.10
CA GLY A 78 -10.25 -0.84 1.34
C GLY A 78 -9.06 -0.25 0.58
N TYR A 79 -8.93 1.07 0.61
CA TYR A 79 -7.78 1.78 0.06
C TYR A 79 -7.38 2.96 0.94
N LEU A 80 -6.12 3.36 0.86
CA LEU A 80 -5.55 4.54 1.48
C LEU A 80 -5.17 5.51 0.36
N LEU A 81 -5.89 6.63 0.29
CA LEU A 81 -5.52 7.73 -0.60
C LEU A 81 -4.53 8.64 0.13
N VAL A 82 -3.32 8.77 -0.42
CA VAL A 82 -2.22 9.54 0.15
C VAL A 82 -2.00 10.80 -0.70
N ILE A 83 -2.23 11.96 -0.10
CA ILE A 83 -2.10 13.30 -0.70
C ILE A 83 -1.05 14.11 0.06
N ILE A 84 -0.51 15.16 -0.59
CA ILE A 84 0.36 16.18 0.01
C ILE A 84 -0.51 17.36 0.44
#